data_AF-A0A3C0TRJ0-F1
#
_entry.id   AF-A0A3C0TRJ0-F1
#
_cell.length_a   1.000
_cell.length_b   1.000
_cell.length_c   1.000
_cell.angle_alpha   90.00
_cell.angle_beta   90.00
_cell.angle_gamma   90.00
#
_symmetry.space_group_name_H-M   'P 1'
#
loop_
_entity.id
_entity.type
_entity.pdbx_description
1 polymer ?
#
loop_
_entity_poly.entity_id
_entity_poly.type
_entity_poly.pdbx_seq_one_letter_code
_entity_poly.pdbx_strand_id
1 'polypeptide(L)'
;YWNAKRAGREFPSREDITPRDIPHLLPWLHLHDVPPSGEEIHIRLVGTMLSETFGDGDMRGKPLSTLPAGVYARVKQAINWVMDARAPIRTYAPNAA
;
A
#
# COMPACT_ATOMS: atom_id res chain seq x y z
N TYR A 1 14.21 4.49 -8.10
CA TYR A 1 14.20 3.28 -7.24
C TYR A 1 13.45 2.11 -7.88
N TRP A 2 12.11 2.15 -7.95
CA TRP A 2 11.28 1.05 -8.48
C TRP A 2 11.70 0.53 -9.86
N ASN A 3 11.90 1.43 -10.84
CA ASN A 3 12.31 1.06 -12.20
C ASN A 3 13.68 0.36 -12.25
N ALA A 4 14.59 0.68 -11.33
CA ALA A 4 15.85 -0.02 -11.21
C ALA A 4 15.65 -1.44 -10.63
N LYS A 5 14.81 -1.58 -9.58
CA LYS A 5 14.57 -2.86 -8.91
C LYS A 5 13.79 -3.88 -9.75
N ARG A 6 12.86 -3.43 -10.60
CA ARG A 6 12.11 -4.33 -11.51
C ARG A 6 13.03 -4.99 -12.55
N ALA A 7 14.15 -4.35 -12.91
CA ALA A 7 15.18 -4.90 -13.82
C ALA A 7 14.59 -5.55 -15.10
N GLY A 8 13.63 -4.87 -15.74
CA GLY A 8 12.95 -5.36 -16.95
C GLY A 8 11.72 -6.25 -16.72
N ARG A 9 11.48 -6.76 -15.50
CA ARG A 9 10.24 -7.47 -15.13
C ARG A 9 9.07 -6.51 -14.97
N GLU A 10 7.85 -7.05 -14.93
CA GLU A 10 6.63 -6.29 -14.62
C GLU A 10 6.62 -5.70 -13.20
N PHE A 11 7.29 -6.35 -12.25
CA PHE A 11 7.42 -5.87 -10.88
C PHE A 11 8.76 -6.30 -10.27
N PRO A 12 9.31 -5.52 -9.33
CA PRO A 12 10.30 -6.06 -8.41
C PRO A 12 9.64 -7.14 -7.55
N SER A 13 10.38 -8.19 -7.23
CA SER A 13 10.01 -9.09 -6.15
C SER A 13 10.13 -8.36 -4.82
N ARG A 14 9.49 -8.92 -3.79
CA ARG A 14 9.60 -8.40 -2.42
C ARG A 14 11.06 -8.28 -1.96
N GLU A 15 11.90 -9.24 -2.32
CA GLU A 15 13.31 -9.30 -1.91
C GLU A 15 14.17 -8.23 -2.58
N ASP A 16 13.73 -7.70 -3.72
CA ASP A 16 14.43 -6.61 -4.40
C ASP A 16 14.27 -5.27 -3.67
N ILE A 17 13.22 -5.13 -2.86
CA ILE A 17 12.92 -3.91 -2.11
C ILE A 17 13.64 -3.95 -0.77
N THR A 18 14.67 -3.12 -0.64
CA THR A 18 15.39 -2.89 0.61
C THR A 18 14.88 -1.59 1.25
N PRO A 19 14.16 -1.64 2.39
CA PRO A 19 13.60 -0.45 3.03
C PRO A 19 14.65 0.64 3.34
N ARG A 20 15.88 0.23 3.66
CA ARG A 20 17.00 1.14 3.96
C ARG A 20 17.42 2.02 2.77
N ASP A 21 17.07 1.65 1.54
CA ASP A 21 17.35 2.44 0.34
C ASP A 21 16.36 3.62 0.17
N ILE A 22 15.22 3.58 0.86
CA ILE A 22 14.12 4.56 0.74
C ILE A 22 13.63 5.06 2.11
N PRO A 23 14.52 5.48 3.02
CA PRO A 23 14.17 5.77 4.42
C PRO A 23 13.15 6.91 4.55
N HIS A 24 13.18 7.89 3.64
CA HIS A 24 12.23 9.00 3.61
C HIS A 24 10.82 8.60 3.19
N LEU A 25 10.64 7.45 2.53
CA LEU A 25 9.32 6.93 2.15
C LEU A 25 8.71 6.06 3.25
N LEU A 26 9.52 5.44 4.12
CA LEU A 26 9.04 4.47 5.11
C LEU A 26 7.96 5.04 6.06
N PRO A 27 8.07 6.28 6.57
CA PRO A 27 7.03 6.86 7.42
C PRO A 27 5.68 7.04 6.70
N TRP A 28 5.70 7.12 5.37
CA TRP A 28 4.55 7.37 4.51
C TRP A 28 4.07 6.13 3.75
N LEU A 29 4.58 4.95 4.10
CA LEU A 29 4.31 3.73 3.37
C LEU A 29 3.14 2.95 3.97
N HIS A 30 2.25 2.44 3.13
CA HIS A 30 1.20 1.50 3.54
C HIS A 30 1.31 0.22 2.70
N LEU A 31 1.73 -0.87 3.32
CA LEU A 31 1.91 -2.17 2.66
C LEU A 31 0.76 -3.11 3.01
N HIS A 32 0.36 -3.89 2.01
CA HIS A 32 -0.75 -4.83 2.10
C HIS A 32 -0.29 -6.19 1.59
N ASP A 33 -0.71 -7.25 2.26
CA ASP A 33 -0.65 -8.60 1.73
C ASP A 33 -1.96 -8.87 0.99
N VAL A 34 -1.88 -9.02 -0.33
CA VAL A 34 -3.03 -9.21 -1.22
C VAL A 34 -3.00 -10.65 -1.73
N PRO A 35 -3.99 -11.50 -1.40
CA PRO A 35 -4.07 -12.85 -1.94
C PRO A 35 -4.43 -12.83 -3.43
N PRO A 36 -4.18 -13.91 -4.19
CA PRO A 36 -4.56 -13.98 -5.61
C PRO A 36 -6.05 -13.73 -5.88
N SER A 37 -6.93 -14.07 -4.92
CA SER A 37 -8.37 -13.79 -5.01
C SER A 37 -8.72 -12.31 -4.78
N GLY A 38 -7.84 -11.54 -4.14
CA GLY A 38 -8.07 -10.13 -3.80
C GLY A 38 -9.11 -9.87 -2.69
N GLU A 39 -9.71 -10.90 -2.10
CA GLU A 39 -10.82 -10.75 -1.16
C GLU A 39 -10.36 -10.46 0.28
N GLU A 40 -9.31 -11.15 0.76
CA GLU A 40 -8.87 -11.09 2.15
C GLU A 40 -7.55 -10.31 2.30
N ILE A 41 -7.61 -9.02 1.97
CA ILE A 41 -6.45 -8.13 2.03
C ILE A 41 -6.11 -7.82 3.48
N HIS A 42 -4.85 -8.02 3.85
CA HIS A 42 -4.34 -7.72 5.19
C HIS A 42 -3.36 -6.56 5.17
N ILE A 43 -3.39 -5.73 6.21
CA ILE A 43 -2.45 -4.64 6.40
C ILE A 43 -1.15 -5.24 6.94
N ARG A 44 -0.05 -5.10 6.19
CA ARG A 44 1.26 -5.62 6.58
C ARG A 44 2.08 -4.60 7.37
N LEU A 45 2.03 -3.34 6.95
CA LEU A 45 2.80 -2.27 7.55
C LEU A 45 2.10 -0.94 7.29
N VAL A 46 1.96 -0.13 8.33
CA VAL A 46 1.59 1.28 8.22
C VAL A 46 2.77 2.08 8.72
N GLY A 47 3.26 3.00 7.89
CA GLY A 47 4.30 3.94 8.25
C GLY A 47 3.83 4.89 9.34
N THR A 48 4.78 5.38 10.15
CA THR A 48 4.48 6.14 11.38
C THR A 48 3.69 7.42 11.13
N MET A 49 3.88 8.11 10.00
CA MET A 49 3.09 9.32 9.69
C MET A 49 1.66 8.98 9.27
N LEU A 50 1.46 7.79 8.68
CA LEU A 50 0.13 7.34 8.28
C LEU A 50 -0.66 6.78 9.46
N SER A 51 -0.01 6.16 10.46
CA SER A 51 -0.69 5.66 11.65
C SER A 51 -1.41 6.78 12.42
N GLU A 52 -0.80 7.96 12.51
CA GLU A 52 -1.43 9.14 13.12
C GLU A 52 -2.71 9.57 12.36
N THR A 53 -2.78 9.29 11.06
CA THR A 53 -3.90 9.68 10.20
C THR A 53 -5.02 8.62 10.17
N PHE A 54 -4.67 7.33 10.22
CA PHE A 54 -5.64 6.22 10.05
C PHE A 54 -6.17 5.63 11.37
N GLY A 55 -5.63 6.06 12.51
CA GLY A 55 -6.11 5.71 13.85
C GLY A 55 -4.98 5.23 14.77
N ASP A 56 -5.08 5.61 16.05
CA ASP A 56 -4.11 5.21 17.07
C ASP A 56 -4.11 3.69 17.29
N GLY A 57 -3.04 3.00 16.89
CA GLY A 57 -2.78 1.61 17.26
C GLY A 57 -2.00 0.76 16.25
N ASP A 58 -1.63 -0.45 16.66
CA ASP A 58 -1.00 -1.43 15.78
C ASP A 58 -2.02 -1.98 14.77
N MET A 59 -1.82 -1.68 13.49
CA MET A 59 -2.66 -2.15 12.38
C MET A 59 -2.11 -3.39 11.69
N ARG A 60 -0.91 -3.86 12.10
CA ARG A 60 -0.24 -4.99 11.47
C ARG A 60 -1.06 -6.27 11.60
N GLY A 61 -1.19 -6.99 10.49
CA GLY A 61 -1.95 -8.24 10.41
C GLY A 61 -3.46 -8.08 10.46
N LYS A 62 -4.00 -6.86 10.58
CA LYS A 62 -5.44 -6.64 10.61
C LYS A 62 -6.02 -6.68 9.19
N PRO A 63 -7.28 -7.14 9.01
CA PRO A 63 -7.97 -7.05 7.73
C PRO A 63 -8.11 -5.60 7.28
N LEU A 64 -7.98 -5.35 5.97
CA LEU A 64 -8.19 -4.01 5.39
C LEU A 64 -9.60 -3.48 5.71
N SER A 65 -10.59 -4.36 5.83
CA SER A 65 -11.98 -4.04 6.19
C SER A 65 -12.16 -3.43 7.58
N THR A 66 -11.12 -3.44 8.41
CA THR A 66 -11.12 -2.72 9.71
C THR A 66 -11.02 -1.21 9.55
N LEU A 67 -10.60 -0.71 8.38
CA LEU A 67 -10.54 0.71 8.09
C LEU A 67 -11.94 1.33 7.97
N PRO A 68 -12.11 2.62 8.26
CA PRO A 68 -13.37 3.33 8.01
C PRO A 68 -13.83 3.17 6.56
N ALA A 69 -15.14 3.00 6.32
CA ALA A 69 -15.69 2.60 5.02
C ALA A 69 -15.19 3.45 3.83
N GLY A 70 -15.11 4.78 4.00
CA GLY A 70 -14.60 5.68 2.95
C GLY A 70 -13.11 5.53 2.67
N VAL A 71 -12.31 5.20 3.70
CA VAL A 71 -10.88 4.90 3.56
C VAL A 71 -10.70 3.52 2.93
N TYR A 72 -11.44 2.52 3.43
CA TYR A 72 -11.45 1.16 2.88
C TYR A 72 -11.71 1.16 1.37
N ALA A 73 -12.79 1.82 0.93
CA ALA A 73 -13.15 1.88 -0.48
C ALA A 73 -12.03 2.50 -1.33
N ARG A 74 -11.42 3.60 -0.87
CA ARG A 74 -10.32 4.27 -1.58
C ARG A 74 -9.08 3.41 -1.67
N VAL A 75 -8.67 2.79 -0.56
CA VAL A 75 -7.47 1.94 -0.52
C VAL A 75 -7.68 0.68 -1.35
N LYS A 76 -8.83 0.01 -1.22
CA LYS A 76 -9.17 -1.17 -2.02
C LYS A 76 -9.20 -0.86 -3.51
N GLN A 77 -9.75 0.28 -3.91
CA GLN A 77 -9.76 0.68 -5.31
C GLN A 77 -8.35 0.97 -5.84
N ALA A 78 -7.49 1.64 -5.05
CA ALA A 78 -6.10 1.85 -5.43
C ALA A 78 -5.32 0.52 -5.59
N ILE A 79 -5.55 -0.45 -4.71
CA ILE A 79 -4.96 -1.80 -4.82
C ILE A 79 -5.42 -2.48 -6.11
N ASN A 80 -6.73 -2.48 -6.39
CA ASN A 80 -7.26 -3.08 -7.61
C ASN A 80 -6.63 -2.46 -8.86
N TRP A 81 -6.51 -1.13 -8.93
CA TRP A 81 -5.85 -0.48 -10.05
C TRP A 81 -4.40 -0.93 -10.21
N VAL A 82 -3.63 -1.04 -9.12
CA VAL A 82 -2.23 -1.51 -9.19
C VAL A 82 -2.15 -2.96 -9.67
N MET A 83 -3.07 -3.81 -9.22
CA MET A 83 -3.15 -5.21 -9.65
C MET A 83 -3.52 -5.33 -11.13
N ASP A 84 -4.45 -4.51 -11.60
CA ASP A 84 -4.91 -4.48 -12.99
C ASP A 84 -3.83 -3.92 -13.94
N ALA A 85 -3.28 -2.74 -13.62
CA ALA A 85 -2.30 -2.06 -14.48
C ALA A 85 -0.90 -2.68 -14.45
N ARG A 86 -0.65 -3.51 -13.43
CA ARG A 86 0.64 -4.13 -13.14
C ARG A 86 1.81 -3.14 -13.08
N ALA A 87 1.55 -1.96 -12.52
CA ALA A 87 2.49 -0.85 -12.47
C ALA A 87 2.22 0.07 -11.26
N PRO A 88 3.19 0.89 -10.85
CA PRO A 88 2.95 1.96 -9.87
C PRO A 88 1.92 2.95 -10.42
N ILE A 89 0.94 3.29 -9.59
CA ILE A 89 -0.11 4.25 -9.95
C ILE A 89 -0.01 5.44 -9.01
N ARG A 90 -0.13 6.64 -9.60
CA ARG A 90 -0.35 7.87 -8.85
C ARG A 90 -1.83 8.21 -8.92
N THR A 91 -2.50 8.21 -7.78
CA THR A 91 -3.89 8.61 -7.67
C THR A 91 -3.99 9.98 -7.01
N TYR A 92 -5.06 10.69 -7.32
CA TYR A 92 -5.40 11.95 -6.66
C TYR A 92 -6.82 11.81 -6.14
N ALA A 93 -6.99 11.97 -4.84
CA ALA A 93 -8.32 12.16 -4.28
C ALA A 93 -8.62 13.66 -4.36
N PRO A 94 -9.74 14.10 -4.98
CA PRO A 94 -10.19 15.47 -4.80
C PRO A 94 -10.40 15.71 -3.30
N ASN A 95 -9.95 16.85 -2.80
CA ASN A 95 -10.25 17.26 -1.43
C ASN A 95 -11.77 17.21 -1.26
N ALA A 96 -12.25 16.55 -0.21
CA ALA A 96 -13.65 16.63 0.17
C ALA A 96 -13.94 18.12 0.43
N ALA A 97 -14.76 18.71 -0.44
CA ALA A 97 -15.31 20.04 -0.24
C ALA A 97 -16.32 20.03 0.91
#